data_AF-A0A067EEL4-F1
#
_entry.id   AF-A0A067EEL4-F1
#
_cell.length_a   1.000
_cell.length_b   1.000
_cell.length_c   1.000
_cell.angle_alpha   90.00
_cell.angle_beta   90.00
_cell.angle_gamma   90.00
#
_symmetry.space_group_name_H-M   'P 1'
#
loop_
_entity.id
_entity.type
_entity.pdbx_description
1 polymer ?
#
loop_
_entity_poly.entity_id
_entity_poly.type
_entity_poly.pdbx_seq_one_letter_code
_entity_poly.pdbx_strand_id
1 'polypeptide(L)'
;MDSLYDLELISETVPVILDNSKIWYHVLMTSMKLGARGVAHVEGVSRVNLNDNRRYSNLLLINRTASPLSWFMECKDRKNHSALMLPHSFLPSMAAEKLRDAADKIKALLVDYDSIHVRRGDRLKTRKDRYGVDRSLFPHLDRDTRPEAILCRIKNWVPPGRTLFIASNERTPGFFSPLAVR
;
A
#
# COMPACT_ATOMS: atom_id res chain seq x y z
N MET A 1 10.53 17.01 -2.51
CA MET A 1 10.48 15.54 -2.37
C MET A 1 9.45 15.05 -3.37
N ASP A 2 9.84 14.18 -4.29
CA ASP A 2 8.87 13.57 -5.20
C ASP A 2 8.09 12.51 -4.40
N SER A 3 6.82 12.82 -4.11
CA SER A 3 5.90 11.92 -3.43
C SER A 3 5.43 10.82 -4.39
N LEU A 4 5.19 9.60 -3.87
CA LEU A 4 4.55 8.52 -4.63
C LEU A 4 3.07 8.84 -4.92
N TYR A 5 2.50 9.78 -4.17
CA TYR A 5 1.10 10.19 -4.24
C TYR A 5 0.98 11.65 -4.65
N ASP A 6 -0.09 11.94 -5.39
CA ASP A 6 -0.45 13.29 -5.80
C ASP A 6 -1.12 14.03 -4.64
N LEU A 7 -0.36 14.87 -3.97
CA LEU A 7 -0.81 15.60 -2.79
C LEU A 7 -1.83 16.69 -3.15
N GLU A 8 -1.73 17.26 -4.34
CA GLU A 8 -2.69 18.25 -4.84
C GLU A 8 -4.04 17.58 -5.07
N LEU A 9 -4.05 16.44 -5.75
CA LEU A 9 -5.27 15.68 -5.99
C LEU A 9 -5.91 15.15 -4.69
N ILE A 10 -5.11 14.70 -3.72
CA ILE A 10 -5.63 14.28 -2.41
C ILE A 10 -6.28 15.48 -1.69
N SER A 11 -5.68 16.67 -1.80
CA SER A 11 -6.15 17.88 -1.12
C SER A 11 -7.55 18.32 -1.55
N GLU A 12 -8.01 17.92 -2.74
CA GLU A 12 -9.36 18.18 -3.23
C GLU A 12 -10.42 17.41 -2.43
N THR A 13 -10.08 16.25 -1.88
CA THR A 13 -11.04 15.42 -1.13
C THR A 13 -10.86 15.51 0.38
N VAL A 14 -9.62 15.59 0.85
CA VAL A 14 -9.30 15.61 2.28
C VAL A 14 -8.30 16.74 2.54
N PRO A 15 -8.50 17.59 3.56
CA PRO A 15 -7.52 18.62 3.89
C PRO A 15 -6.13 18.03 4.16
N VAL A 16 -5.16 18.35 3.30
CA VAL A 16 -3.75 17.97 3.46
C VAL A 16 -2.98 19.16 4.02
N ILE A 17 -2.34 18.99 5.17
CA ILE A 17 -1.43 19.99 5.74
C ILE A 17 -0.01 19.45 5.63
N LEU A 18 0.77 20.03 4.71
CA LEU A 18 2.19 19.70 4.57
C LEU A 18 2.99 20.37 5.70
N ASP A 19 4.01 19.67 6.18
CA ASP A 19 4.92 20.11 7.25
C ASP A 19 5.72 21.39 6.91
N ASN A 20 5.82 21.74 5.63
CA ASN A 20 6.44 22.97 5.14
C ASN A 20 5.43 24.07 4.78
N SER A 21 4.13 23.87 5.00
CA SER A 21 3.10 24.82 4.58
C SER A 21 2.98 26.02 5.54
N LYS A 22 2.53 27.18 5.03
CA LYS A 22 2.18 28.34 5.87
C LYS A 22 1.08 27.99 6.89
N ILE A 23 0.19 27.08 6.50
CA ILE A 23 -0.88 26.56 7.36
C ILE A 23 -0.27 25.77 8.53
N TRP A 24 0.71 24.89 8.26
CA TRP A 24 1.44 24.21 9.31
C TRP A 24 2.15 25.18 10.26
N TYR A 25 2.83 26.19 9.72
CA TYR A 25 3.44 27.23 10.54
C TYR A 25 2.39 27.97 11.39
N HIS A 26 1.21 28.28 10.84
CA HIS A 26 0.14 28.93 11.59
C HIS A 26 -0.45 28.02 12.69
N VAL A 27 -0.64 26.73 12.40
CA VAL A 27 -1.06 25.71 13.36
C VAL A 27 -0.02 25.58 14.48
N LEU A 28 1.27 25.50 14.11
CA LEU A 28 2.37 25.37 15.05
C LEU A 28 2.53 26.63 15.92
N MET A 29 2.45 27.82 15.34
CA MET A 29 2.49 29.10 16.07
C MET A 29 1.29 29.29 16.99
N THR A 30 0.09 28.98 16.52
CA THR A 30 -1.14 29.06 17.32
C THR A 30 -1.10 28.08 18.47
N SER A 31 -0.62 26.86 18.22
CA SER A 31 -0.50 25.84 19.24
C SER A 31 0.61 26.13 20.25
N MET A 32 1.74 26.74 19.84
CA MET A 32 2.76 27.27 20.74
C MET A 32 2.21 28.39 21.64
N LYS A 33 1.37 29.29 21.11
CA LYS A 33 0.68 30.33 21.91
C LYS A 33 -0.26 29.74 22.95
N LEU A 34 -0.89 28.60 22.64
CA LEU A 34 -1.80 27.89 23.54
C LEU A 34 -1.06 26.97 24.54
N GLY A 35 0.26 26.80 24.41
CA GLY A 35 1.09 26.01 25.31
C GLY A 35 0.58 24.57 25.50
N ALA A 36 0.46 24.13 26.75
CA ALA A 36 -0.04 22.80 27.11
C ALA A 36 -1.51 22.53 26.69
N ARG A 37 -2.23 23.55 26.20
CA ARG A 37 -3.62 23.45 25.70
C ARG A 37 -3.71 23.44 24.17
N GLY A 38 -2.59 23.55 23.44
CA GLY A 38 -2.58 23.63 21.98
C GLY A 38 -2.11 22.35 21.28
N VAL A 39 -1.07 21.70 21.81
CA VAL A 39 -0.53 20.42 21.33
C VAL A 39 -0.31 19.49 22.51
N ALA A 40 -0.66 18.21 22.38
CA ALA A 40 -0.14 17.18 23.26
C ALA A 40 0.63 16.13 22.48
N HIS A 41 1.73 15.67 23.09
CA HIS A 41 2.40 14.46 22.66
C HIS A 41 1.54 13.26 23.06
N VAL A 42 1.12 12.45 22.08
CA VAL A 42 0.20 11.31 22.30
C VAL A 42 0.87 9.96 22.03
N GLU A 43 2.20 9.92 22.09
CA GLU A 43 2.95 8.66 22.01
C GLU A 43 2.49 7.69 23.11
N GLY A 44 2.12 6.47 22.71
CA GLY A 44 1.63 5.43 23.62
C GLY A 44 0.16 5.58 24.08
N VAL A 45 -0.57 6.60 23.61
CA VAL A 45 -1.99 6.79 23.97
C VAL A 45 -2.89 6.00 23.00
N SER A 46 -3.80 5.19 23.55
CA SER A 46 -4.75 4.41 22.75
C SER A 46 -5.84 5.27 22.12
N ARG A 47 -6.42 4.83 21.00
CA ARG A 47 -7.52 5.52 20.31
C ARG A 47 -8.74 5.77 21.24
N VAL A 48 -9.05 4.80 22.09
CA VAL A 48 -10.15 4.90 23.08
C VAL A 48 -9.86 6.03 24.06
N ASN A 49 -8.65 6.10 24.59
CA ASN A 49 -8.25 7.17 25.51
C ASN A 49 -8.21 8.56 24.84
N LEU A 50 -7.88 8.65 23.55
CA LEU A 50 -7.95 9.92 22.81
C LEU A 50 -9.39 10.40 22.63
N ASN A 51 -10.33 9.49 22.42
CA ASN A 51 -11.73 9.82 22.16
C ASN A 51 -12.51 10.14 23.45
N ASP A 52 -12.21 9.42 24.54
CA ASP A 52 -13.01 9.49 25.76
C ASP A 52 -12.45 10.49 26.78
N ASN A 53 -11.18 10.86 26.68
CA ASN A 53 -10.55 11.80 27.61
C ASN A 53 -10.71 13.25 27.14
N ARG A 54 -11.49 14.02 27.90
CA ARG A 54 -11.73 15.46 27.69
C ARG A 54 -10.45 16.31 27.61
N ARG A 55 -9.31 15.81 28.08
CA ARG A 55 -8.01 16.50 27.91
C ARG A 55 -7.58 16.60 26.44
N TYR A 56 -8.01 15.68 25.58
CA TYR A 56 -7.66 15.65 24.16
C TYR A 56 -8.75 16.20 23.23
N SER A 57 -9.94 16.53 23.76
CA SER A 57 -11.09 16.92 22.92
C SER A 57 -10.88 18.21 22.11
N ASN A 58 -9.97 19.08 22.55
CA ASN A 58 -9.70 20.38 21.92
C ASN A 58 -8.25 20.49 21.41
N LEU A 59 -7.50 19.39 21.40
CA LEU A 59 -6.09 19.38 21.01
C LEU A 59 -5.93 18.99 19.55
N LEU A 60 -5.05 19.69 18.84
CA LEU A 60 -4.61 19.29 17.51
C LEU A 60 -3.63 18.13 17.66
N LEU A 61 -4.07 16.93 17.26
CA LEU A 61 -3.24 15.73 17.26
C LEU A 61 -2.24 15.79 16.11
N ILE A 62 -0.97 15.96 16.46
CA ILE A 62 0.14 15.95 15.52
C ILE A 62 0.80 14.56 15.58
N ASN A 63 0.49 13.71 14.60
CA ASN A 63 1.19 12.45 14.42
C ASN A 63 2.44 12.69 13.57
N ARG A 64 3.61 12.82 14.19
CA ARG A 64 4.88 12.84 13.45
C ARG A 64 5.28 11.40 13.13
N THR A 65 4.82 10.86 12.02
CA THR A 65 5.44 9.65 11.47
C THR A 65 6.83 10.01 10.94
N ALA A 66 7.86 9.35 11.47
CA ALA A 66 9.27 9.56 11.12
C ALA A 66 9.64 9.14 9.68
N SER A 67 8.66 8.91 8.80
CA SER A 67 8.92 8.56 7.40
C SER A 67 8.03 9.36 6.45
N PRO A 68 8.62 10.06 5.47
CA PRO A 68 7.89 10.78 4.43
C PRO A 68 7.11 9.84 3.48
N LEU A 69 7.23 8.53 3.66
CA LEU A 69 6.55 7.48 2.89
C LEU A 69 5.48 6.73 3.68
N SER A 70 5.26 7.06 4.96
CA SER A 70 4.31 6.34 5.81
C SER A 70 3.22 7.27 6.31
N TRP A 71 2.02 7.13 5.75
CA TRP A 71 0.84 7.82 6.26
C TRP A 71 0.36 7.21 7.58
N PHE A 72 0.64 5.91 7.83
CA PHE A 72 0.76 5.30 9.15
C PHE A 72 1.57 3.99 9.04
N MET A 73 2.70 3.85 9.75
CA MET A 73 3.11 2.56 10.33
C MET A 73 4.28 2.75 11.30
N GLU A 74 4.05 2.55 12.59
CA GLU A 74 5.02 1.85 13.42
C GLU A 74 4.24 0.87 14.30
N CYS A 75 4.65 -0.39 14.30
CA CYS A 75 4.13 -1.39 15.22
C CYS A 75 5.33 -2.09 15.86
N LYS A 76 5.53 -1.85 17.15
CA LYS A 76 6.16 -2.82 18.04
C LYS A 76 5.15 -3.98 18.14
N ASP A 77 5.45 -5.12 17.49
CA ASP A 77 4.80 -6.43 17.69
C ASP A 77 3.52 -6.83 16.91
N ARG A 78 3.13 -6.11 15.84
CA ARG A 78 2.21 -6.60 14.77
C ARG A 78 0.80 -7.12 15.17
N LYS A 79 0.35 -7.00 16.43
CA LYS A 79 -0.87 -7.70 16.90
C LYS A 79 -2.15 -6.88 17.02
N ASN A 80 -2.10 -5.55 17.04
CA ASN A 80 -3.30 -4.71 17.14
C ASN A 80 -3.36 -3.72 15.97
N HIS A 81 -4.30 -3.94 15.06
CA HIS A 81 -4.51 -3.15 13.86
C HIS A 81 -5.63 -2.14 14.14
N SER A 82 -5.30 -0.89 14.40
CA SER A 82 -6.29 0.19 14.32
C SER A 82 -5.69 1.36 13.55
N ALA A 83 -5.57 1.17 12.24
CA ALA A 83 -5.34 2.26 11.32
C ALA A 83 -6.69 2.92 11.00
N LEU A 84 -6.79 4.23 11.16
CA LEU A 84 -7.75 5.02 10.39
C LEU A 84 -7.19 5.10 8.97
N MET A 85 -7.34 4.01 8.22
CA MET A 85 -7.05 4.01 6.79
C MET A 85 -8.01 4.99 6.12
N LEU A 86 -7.50 5.89 5.27
CA LEU A 86 -8.32 6.38 4.17
C LEU A 86 -8.88 5.13 3.45
N PRO A 87 -10.16 5.10 3.06
CA PRO A 87 -10.76 3.93 2.45
C PRO A 87 -9.84 3.35 1.38
N HIS A 88 -9.69 2.02 1.33
CA HIS A 88 -8.76 1.38 0.39
C HIS A 88 -9.06 1.73 -1.08
N SER A 89 -10.28 2.19 -1.37
CA SER A 89 -10.71 2.76 -2.64
C SER A 89 -10.03 4.08 -3.01
N PHE A 90 -9.42 4.80 -2.06
CA PHE A 90 -8.96 6.17 -2.24
C PHE A 90 -7.50 6.27 -2.69
N LEU A 91 -6.60 5.43 -2.19
CA LEU A 91 -5.17 5.54 -2.47
C LEU A 91 -4.73 5.09 -3.88
N PRO A 92 -5.32 4.06 -4.50
CA PRO A 92 -4.93 3.63 -5.85
C PRO A 92 -5.20 4.68 -6.94
N SER A 93 -6.19 5.57 -6.76
CA SER A 93 -6.52 6.65 -7.69
C SER A 93 -5.67 7.92 -7.50
N MET A 94 -4.88 7.98 -6.42
CA MET A 94 -4.14 9.17 -6.01
C MET A 94 -2.63 9.01 -6.20
N ALA A 95 -2.22 8.12 -7.10
CA ALA A 95 -0.81 7.99 -7.49
C ALA A 95 -0.29 9.30 -8.09
N ALA A 96 1.00 9.58 -7.89
CA ALA A 96 1.65 10.76 -8.47
C ALA A 96 1.40 10.86 -9.98
N GLU A 97 1.25 12.08 -10.49
CA GLU A 97 1.01 12.39 -11.91
C GLU A 97 1.93 11.56 -12.84
N LYS A 98 3.24 11.59 -12.60
CA LYS A 98 4.23 10.82 -13.38
C LYS A 98 3.92 9.31 -13.45
N LEU A 99 3.41 8.72 -12.37
CA LEU A 99 3.04 7.30 -12.33
C LEU A 99 1.73 7.05 -13.09
N ARG A 100 0.76 7.97 -12.98
CA ARG A 100 -0.50 7.91 -13.74
C ARG A 100 -0.22 8.01 -15.24
N ASP A 101 0.59 8.99 -15.66
CA ASP A 101 1.01 9.17 -17.05
C ASP A 101 1.71 7.93 -17.62
N ALA A 102 2.61 7.33 -16.84
CA ALA A 102 3.30 6.10 -17.26
C ALA A 102 2.31 4.94 -17.38
N ALA A 103 1.41 4.78 -16.42
CA ALA A 103 0.37 3.74 -16.47
C ALA A 103 -0.57 3.95 -17.67
N ASP A 104 -0.95 5.19 -17.97
CA ASP A 104 -1.88 5.48 -19.08
C ASP A 104 -1.24 5.24 -20.45
N LYS A 105 0.06 5.52 -20.60
CA LYS A 105 0.83 5.11 -21.79
C LYS A 105 0.85 3.59 -21.96
N ILE A 106 1.02 2.84 -20.88
CA ILE A 106 0.98 1.36 -20.92
C ILE A 106 -0.42 0.86 -21.27
N LYS A 107 -1.47 1.43 -20.67
CA LYS A 107 -2.87 1.08 -20.99
C LYS A 107 -3.18 1.32 -22.47
N ALA A 108 -2.73 2.45 -23.03
CA ALA A 108 -2.93 2.76 -24.44
C ALA A 108 -2.29 1.72 -25.38
N LEU A 109 -1.18 1.11 -24.97
CA LEU A 109 -0.54 0.02 -25.72
C LEU A 109 -1.26 -1.32 -25.58
N LEU A 110 -1.85 -1.59 -24.43
CA LEU A 110 -2.53 -2.87 -24.14
C LEU A 110 -3.99 -2.91 -24.63
N VAL A 111 -4.59 -1.74 -24.89
CA VAL A 111 -5.99 -1.56 -25.30
C VAL A 111 -6.95 -2.21 -24.31
N ASP A 112 -7.59 -3.33 -24.67
CA ASP A 112 -8.51 -4.07 -23.83
C ASP A 112 -7.78 -5.26 -23.22
N TYR A 113 -7.57 -5.22 -21.91
CA TYR A 113 -6.74 -6.19 -21.21
C TYR A 113 -7.32 -6.57 -19.85
N ASP A 114 -7.09 -7.82 -19.47
CA ASP A 114 -7.27 -8.29 -18.10
C ASP A 114 -5.94 -8.22 -17.37
N SER A 115 -5.97 -8.04 -16.05
CA SER A 115 -4.74 -7.96 -15.25
C SER A 115 -4.71 -8.97 -14.12
N ILE A 116 -3.52 -9.53 -13.87
CA ILE A 116 -3.27 -10.43 -12.76
C ILE A 116 -1.95 -10.07 -12.08
N HIS A 117 -1.94 -10.16 -10.75
CA HIS A 117 -0.72 -10.04 -9.95
C HIS A 117 -0.32 -11.41 -9.41
N VAL A 118 0.89 -11.86 -9.76
CA VAL A 118 1.45 -13.14 -9.34
C VAL A 118 2.65 -12.89 -8.42
N ARG A 119 2.45 -13.05 -7.11
CA ARG A 119 3.54 -12.92 -6.13
C ARG A 119 4.17 -14.28 -5.81
N ARG A 120 5.33 -14.54 -6.40
CA ARG A 120 6.01 -15.85 -6.39
C ARG A 120 7.46 -15.78 -5.95
N GLY A 121 8.29 -14.94 -6.59
CA GLY A 121 9.76 -15.01 -6.47
C GLY A 121 10.30 -14.85 -5.04
N ASP A 122 9.75 -13.91 -4.27
CA ASP A 122 10.14 -13.70 -2.85
C ASP A 122 9.56 -14.75 -1.89
N ARG A 123 8.53 -15.48 -2.33
CA ARG A 123 7.82 -16.47 -1.52
C ARG A 123 8.29 -17.90 -1.79
N LEU A 124 8.99 -18.17 -2.89
CA LEU A 124 9.66 -19.45 -3.13
C LEU A 124 10.88 -19.62 -2.22
N LYS A 125 10.60 -19.91 -0.94
CA LYS A 125 11.59 -20.15 0.10
C LYS A 125 11.49 -21.61 0.54
N THR A 126 12.63 -22.24 0.78
CA THR A 126 12.72 -23.56 1.39
C THR A 126 13.05 -23.44 2.88
N ARG A 127 12.65 -24.44 3.67
CA ARG A 127 13.00 -24.62 5.07
C ARG A 127 13.33 -26.09 5.30
N LYS A 128 14.27 -26.38 6.20
CA LYS A 128 14.49 -27.74 6.68
C LYS A 128 13.42 -28.09 7.71
N ASP A 129 12.86 -29.28 7.60
CA ASP A 129 12.00 -29.83 8.66
C ASP A 129 12.85 -30.38 9.82
N ARG A 130 12.18 -30.91 10.85
CA ARG A 130 12.83 -31.51 12.03
C ARG A 130 13.72 -32.73 11.72
N TYR A 131 13.63 -33.28 10.51
CA TYR A 131 14.43 -34.40 10.02
C TYR A 131 15.50 -33.94 9.00
N GLY A 132 15.68 -32.63 8.82
CA GLY A 132 16.66 -32.06 7.90
C GLY A 132 16.23 -32.06 6.43
N VAL A 133 14.98 -32.42 6.12
CA VAL A 133 14.47 -32.49 4.74
C VAL A 133 14.03 -31.10 4.28
N ASP A 134 14.49 -30.67 3.11
CA ASP A 134 14.09 -29.39 2.52
C ASP A 134 12.62 -29.45 2.08
N ARG A 135 11.81 -28.54 2.61
CA ARG A 135 10.40 -28.35 2.26
C ARG A 135 10.15 -26.90 1.84
N SER A 136 9.22 -26.69 0.92
CA SER A 136 8.73 -25.34 0.63
C SER A 136 8.10 -24.71 1.89
N LEU A 137 8.41 -23.44 2.14
CA LEU A 137 7.83 -22.63 3.19
C LEU A 137 6.32 -22.45 2.98
N PHE A 138 5.90 -22.30 1.72
CA PHE A 138 4.50 -22.24 1.31
C PHE A 138 4.18 -23.48 0.47
N PRO A 139 3.47 -24.47 1.06
CA PRO A 139 3.03 -25.65 0.34
C PRO A 139 2.22 -25.24 -0.89
N HIS A 140 2.45 -25.92 -2.01
CA HIS A 140 1.74 -25.71 -3.28
C HIS A 140 1.92 -24.36 -3.98
N LEU A 141 2.60 -23.37 -3.38
CA LEU A 141 2.81 -22.08 -4.02
C LEU A 141 3.44 -22.24 -5.40
N ASP A 142 4.48 -23.07 -5.51
CA ASP A 142 5.13 -23.34 -6.79
C ASP A 142 4.11 -23.90 -7.81
N ARG A 143 3.44 -25.00 -7.45
CA ARG A 143 2.44 -25.67 -8.29
C ARG A 143 1.33 -24.72 -8.74
N ASP A 144 0.78 -23.95 -7.82
CA ASP A 144 -0.41 -23.12 -8.05
C ASP A 144 -0.10 -21.84 -8.83
N THR A 145 1.18 -21.42 -8.88
CA THR A 145 1.63 -20.23 -9.63
C THR A 145 2.37 -20.58 -10.93
N ARG A 146 2.38 -21.85 -11.33
CA ARG A 146 2.86 -22.26 -12.66
C ARG A 146 1.92 -21.78 -13.76
N PRO A 147 2.43 -21.49 -14.97
CA PRO A 147 1.62 -21.01 -16.10
C PRO A 147 0.39 -21.88 -16.38
N GLU A 148 0.54 -23.20 -16.36
CA GLU A 148 -0.54 -24.14 -16.66
C GLU A 148 -1.64 -24.10 -15.60
N ALA A 149 -1.25 -24.00 -14.33
CA ALA A 149 -2.18 -23.90 -13.21
C ALA A 149 -2.94 -22.55 -13.23
N ILE A 150 -2.24 -21.46 -13.55
CA ILE A 150 -2.84 -20.14 -13.73
C ILE A 150 -3.84 -20.18 -14.88
N LEU A 151 -3.47 -20.75 -16.03
CA LEU A 151 -4.33 -20.84 -17.21
C LEU A 151 -5.65 -21.55 -16.90
N CYS A 152 -5.59 -22.69 -16.19
CA CYS A 152 -6.78 -23.40 -15.74
C CYS A 152 -7.68 -22.55 -14.84
N ARG A 153 -7.11 -21.72 -13.94
CA ARG A 153 -7.90 -20.89 -13.02
C ARG A 153 -8.53 -19.69 -13.71
N ILE A 154 -7.79 -19.00 -14.59
CA ILE A 154 -8.27 -17.79 -15.25
C ILE A 154 -9.27 -18.09 -16.37
N LYS A 155 -9.33 -19.34 -16.87
CA LYS A 155 -10.23 -19.72 -17.98
C LYS A 155 -11.70 -19.34 -17.75
N ASN A 156 -12.14 -19.36 -16.49
CA ASN A 156 -13.52 -19.03 -16.12
C ASN A 156 -13.80 -17.52 -16.06
N TRP A 157 -12.75 -16.69 -16.00
CA TRP A 157 -12.86 -15.24 -15.77
C TRP A 157 -12.41 -14.42 -16.98
N VAL A 158 -11.38 -14.88 -17.68
CA VAL A 158 -10.76 -14.21 -18.81
C VAL A 158 -11.08 -15.02 -20.06
N PRO A 159 -11.91 -14.50 -21.00
CA PRO A 159 -12.14 -15.12 -22.30
C PRO A 159 -10.86 -15.40 -23.11
N PRO A 160 -10.86 -16.42 -24.00
CA PRO A 160 -9.75 -16.62 -24.94
C PRO A 160 -9.58 -15.43 -25.90
N GLY A 161 -8.36 -15.20 -26.38
CA GLY A 161 -8.04 -14.10 -27.31
C GLY A 161 -7.92 -12.70 -26.69
N ARG A 162 -8.04 -12.56 -25.36
CA ARG A 162 -7.84 -11.29 -24.65
C ARG A 162 -6.40 -11.10 -24.18
N THR A 163 -5.93 -9.86 -24.17
CA THR A 163 -4.63 -9.48 -23.63
C THR A 163 -4.61 -9.67 -22.11
N LEU A 164 -3.60 -10.36 -21.58
CA LEU A 164 -3.41 -10.53 -20.14
C LEU A 164 -2.14 -9.80 -19.69
N PHE A 165 -2.29 -8.75 -18.88
CA PHE A 165 -1.19 -8.06 -18.22
C PHE A 165 -0.81 -8.77 -16.92
N ILE A 166 0.45 -9.19 -16.80
CA ILE A 166 0.95 -9.95 -15.64
C ILE A 166 1.96 -9.10 -14.88
N ALA A 167 1.57 -8.64 -13.69
CA ALA A 167 2.52 -8.08 -12.73
C ALA A 167 3.10 -9.24 -11.89
N SER A 168 4.41 -9.42 -11.90
CA SER A 168 5.05 -10.49 -11.12
C SER A 168 6.42 -10.09 -10.60
N ASN A 169 6.81 -10.72 -9.50
CA ASN A 169 8.18 -10.66 -8.96
C ASN A 169 8.97 -11.95 -9.22
N GLU A 170 8.50 -12.81 -10.14
CA GLU A 170 9.27 -13.93 -10.65
C GLU A 170 10.58 -13.43 -11.29
N ARG A 171 11.68 -14.12 -10.98
CA ARG A 171 13.03 -13.74 -11.41
C ARG A 171 13.37 -14.31 -12.77
N THR A 172 12.77 -15.46 -13.14
CA THR A 172 13.03 -16.12 -14.41
C THR A 172 12.33 -15.37 -15.56
N PRO A 173 13.08 -14.78 -16.51
CA PRO A 173 12.49 -14.12 -17.68
C PRO A 173 11.70 -15.14 -18.52
N GLY A 174 10.55 -14.73 -19.04
CA GLY A 174 9.71 -15.59 -19.87
C GLY A 174 9.06 -16.76 -19.14
N PHE A 175 9.09 -16.81 -17.80
CA PHE A 175 8.43 -17.88 -17.04
C PHE A 175 6.95 -18.01 -17.39
N PHE A 176 6.26 -16.90 -17.66
CA PHE A 176 4.85 -16.87 -18.04
C PHE A 176 4.59 -16.93 -19.55
N SER A 177 5.63 -17.07 -20.38
CA SER A 177 5.47 -17.20 -21.85
C SER A 177 4.50 -18.30 -22.29
N PRO A 178 4.36 -19.45 -21.59
CA PRO A 178 3.34 -20.44 -21.95
C PRO A 178 1.89 -19.92 -21.92
N LEU A 179 1.61 -18.82 -21.19
CA LEU A 179 0.30 -18.17 -21.20
C LEU A 179 -0.01 -17.43 -22.51
N ALA A 180 1.00 -17.16 -23.34
CA ALA A 180 0.85 -16.46 -24.61
C ALA A 180 0.30 -17.34 -25.75
N VAL A 181 0.27 -18.67 -25.57
CA VAL A 181 -0.24 -19.64 -26.57
C VAL A 181 -1.79 -19.65 -26.60
N ARG A 182 -2.44 -18.69 -25.94
CA ARG A 182 -3.88 -18.66 -25.69
C ARG A 182 -4.67 -17.89 -26.76
#